data_AF-A0A2T2R4Y1-F1
#
_entry.id   AF-A0A2T2R4Y1-F1
#
_cell.length_a   1.000
_cell.length_b   1.000
_cell.length_c   1.000
_cell.angle_alpha   90.00
_cell.angle_beta   90.00
_cell.angle_gamma   90.00
#
_symmetry.space_group_name_H-M   'P 1'
#
loop_
_entity.id
_entity.type
_entity.pdbx_description
1 polymer ?
#
loop_
_entity_poly.entity_id
_entity_poly.type
_entity_poly.pdbx_seq_one_letter_code
_entity_poly.pdbx_strand_id
1 'polypeptide(L)' 'MNFNNADNIHFIGIGGIGVSALARLALQEEKEVTGSDASESEILTDLR' A
#
# COMPACT_ATOMS: atom_id res chain seq x y z
N MET A 1 14.18 11.41 3.87
CA MET A 1 13.50 11.52 2.56
C MET A 1 12.11 12.07 2.81
N ASN A 2 11.63 13.00 1.99
CA ASN A 2 10.33 13.65 2.17
C ASN A 2 9.43 13.19 1.02
N PHE A 3 8.34 12.49 1.32
CA PHE A 3 7.44 11.88 0.33
C PHE A 3 6.13 12.66 0.16
N ASN A 4 6.13 13.93 0.55
CA ASN A 4 4.93 14.78 0.54
C ASN A 4 4.35 15.04 -0.86
N ASN A 5 5.13 14.79 -1.92
CA ASN A 5 4.71 14.94 -3.32
C ASN A 5 4.57 13.59 -4.05
N ALA A 6 4.60 12.47 -3.31
CA ALA A 6 4.37 11.17 -3.91
C ALA A 6 2.86 10.93 -3.97
N ASP A 7 2.26 11.29 -5.10
CA ASP A 7 0.83 11.08 -5.35
C ASP A 7 0.52 9.61 -5.66
N ASN A 8 1.47 8.91 -6.30
CA ASN A 8 1.33 7.50 -6.69
C ASN A 8 2.38 6.64 -5.98
N ILE A 9 1.92 5.65 -5.22
CA ILE A 9 2.78 4.76 -4.43
C ILE A 9 2.53 3.31 -4.84
N HIS A 10 3.60 2.62 -5.26
CA HIS A 10 3.56 1.19 -5.54
C HIS A 10 4.30 0.41 -4.45
N PHE A 11 3.60 -0.48 -3.75
CA PHE A 11 4.20 -1.35 -2.73
C PHE A 11 4.50 -2.74 -3.29
N ILE A 12 5.73 -3.21 -3.10
CA ILE A 12 6.13 -4.59 -3.37
C ILE A 12 6.08 -5.37 -2.06
N GLY A 13 5.38 -6.49 -2.02
CA GLY A 13 5.06 -7.22 -0.79
C GLY A 13 3.93 -6.58 0.02
N ILE A 14 2.93 -5.98 -0.67
CA ILE A 14 1.83 -5.24 -0.03
C ILE A 14 0.95 -6.11 0.88
N GLY A 15 0.94 -7.42 0.69
CA GLY A 15 0.24 -8.39 1.54
C GLY A 15 0.92 -8.64 2.89
N GLY A 16 2.15 -8.13 3.10
CA GLY A 16 2.79 -8.15 4.41
C GLY A 16 2.11 -7.20 5.41
N ILE A 17 2.02 -7.62 6.68
CA ILE A 17 1.30 -6.85 7.73
C ILE A 17 1.82 -5.42 7.92
N GLY A 18 3.12 -5.19 7.77
CA GLY A 18 3.70 -3.85 7.91
C GLY A 18 3.49 -2.98 6.66
N VAL A 19 3.60 -3.59 5.49
CA VAL A 19 3.48 -2.89 4.20
C VAL A 19 2.03 -2.48 3.94
N SER A 20 1.09 -3.37 4.23
CA SER A 20 -0.35 -3.07 4.17
C SER A 20 -0.76 -1.94 5.13
N ALA A 21 -0.17 -1.85 6.33
CA ALA A 21 -0.43 -0.74 7.24
C ALA A 21 0.01 0.61 6.63
N LEU A 22 1.18 0.65 5.99
CA LEU A 22 1.66 1.83 5.27
C LEU A 22 0.79 2.16 4.04
N ALA A 23 0.33 1.14 3.32
CA ALA A 23 -0.59 1.32 2.19
C ALA A 23 -1.92 1.95 2.62
N ARG A 24 -2.47 1.54 3.78
CA ARG A 24 -3.67 2.15 4.35
C ARG A 24 -3.45 3.62 4.72
N LEU A 25 -2.32 3.95 5.35
CA LEU A 25 -1.98 5.33 5.68
C LEU A 25 -1.87 6.20 4.42
N ALA A 26 -1.24 5.68 3.36
CA ALA A 26 -1.15 6.38 2.08
C ALA A 26 -2.54 6.63 1.46
N LEU A 27 -3.44 5.64 1.50
CA LEU A 27 -4.83 5.81 1.06
C LEU A 27 -5.58 6.86 1.89
N GLN A 28 -5.35 6.92 3.20
CA GLN A 28 -5.95 7.95 4.08
C GLN A 28 -5.42 9.36 3.77
N GLU A 29 -4.22 9.48 3.21
CA GLU A 29 -3.65 10.73 2.71
C GLU A 29 -4.10 11.06 1.27
N GLU A 30 -5.14 10.37 0.75
CA GLU A 30 -5.70 10.53 -0.59
C GLU A 30 -4.70 10.24 -1.73
N LYS A 31 -3.69 9.41 -1.47
CA LYS A 31 -2.71 8.99 -2.46
C LYS A 31 -3.21 7.79 -3.25
N GLU A 32 -2.80 7.69 -4.51
CA GLU A 32 -3.05 6.53 -5.35
C GLU A 32 -2.11 5.39 -4.95
N VAL A 33 -2.68 4.27 -4.51
CA VAL A 33 -1.90 3.12 -4.05
C VAL A 33 -2.10 1.94 -4.99
N THR A 34 -0.99 1.36 -5.43
CA THR A 34 -0.94 0.09 -6.16
C THR A 34 0.02 -0.85 -5.46
N GLY A 35 -0.03 -2.15 -5.76
CA GLY A 35 0.93 -3.07 -5.19
C GLY A 35 0.95 -4.44 -5.83
N SER A 36 2.00 -5.17 -5.50
CA SER A 36 2.19 -6.57 -5.86
C SER A 36 2.60 -7.37 -4.63
N ASP A 37 2.24 -8.65 -4.60
CA ASP A 37 2.74 -9.62 -3.62
C ASP A 37 2.93 -10.98 -4.32
N ALA A 38 3.79 -11.83 -3.76
CA ALA A 38 4.06 -13.16 -4.29
C ALA A 38 2.90 -14.14 -4.04
N SER A 39 2.09 -13.89 -3.02
CA SER A 39 0.93 -14.71 -2.66
C SER A 39 -0.29 -13.85 -2.40
N GLU A 40 -1.47 -14.32 -2.83
CA GLU A 40 -2.73 -13.74 -2.39
C GLU A 40 -2.89 -13.91 -0.87
N SER A 41 -3.33 -12.85 -0.19
CA SER A 41 -3.62 -12.87 1.25
C SER A 41 -4.92 -12.15 1.53
N GLU A 42 -5.61 -12.52 2.62
CA GLU A 42 -6.84 -11.84 3.05
C GLU A 42 -6.63 -10.33 3.24
N ILE A 43 -5.42 -9.92 3.63
CA ILE A 43 -4.99 -8.53 3.80
C ILE A 43 -5.13 -7.71 2.51
N LEU A 44 -4.92 -8.33 1.34
CA LEU A 44 -5.10 -7.66 0.04
C LEU A 44 -6.57 -7.41 -0.29
N THR A 45 -7.49 -8.21 0.28
CA THR A 45 -8.94 -8.03 0.06
C THR A 45 -9.44 -6.74 0.72
N ASP A 46 -8.87 -6.39 1.88
CA ASP A 46 -9.22 -5.17 2.62
C ASP A 46 -8.58 -3.88 2.06
N LEU A 47 -7.75 -4.00 1.02
CA LEU A 47 -7.09 -2.88 0.33
C LEU A 47 -7.72 -2.57 -1.04
N ARG A 48 -8.73 -3.35 -1.45
CA ARG A 48 -9.60 -3.07 -2.61
C ARG A 48 -10.73 -2.14 -2.22
#